data_AF-A0A2G6HWJ5-F1
#
_entry.id   AF-A0A2G6HWJ5-F1
#
_cell.length_a   1.000
_cell.length_b   1.000
_cell.length_c   1.000
_cell.angle_alpha   90.00
_cell.angle_beta   90.00
_cell.angle_gamma   90.00
#
_symmetry.space_group_name_H-M   'P 1'
#
loop_
_entity.id
_entity.type
_entity.pdbx_description
1 polymer ?
#
loop_
_entity_poly.entity_id
_entity_poly.type
_entity_poly.pdbx_seq_one_letter_code
_entity_poly.pdbx_strand_id
1 'polypeptide(L)'
;MKKFFWLGIAVFLLFVPIVRSQPSYQMGDFNIRDSLPNEKLKHFTAFNDQFIFVPLDDLHGYELWISDGTSSGTHLIRDTYPGADCNKKYNLTYYNGQVFFLSVGEQVWVTDGTTSGTRLFSPDSFLQNHVHVSDIFVSQNKLFFSSESGLWLSDGTEEGTILFIEVMLQIQVIWNC
;
A
#
# COMPACT_ATOMS: atom_id res chain seq x y z
N MET A 1 -76.07 -19.69 -9.30
CA MET A 1 -74.74 -20.31 -9.07
C MET A 1 -73.86 -20.01 -10.27
N LYS A 2 -72.83 -19.17 -10.13
CA LYS A 2 -71.86 -18.86 -11.20
C LYS A 2 -70.50 -19.43 -10.79
N LYS A 3 -69.77 -20.04 -11.72
CA LYS A 3 -68.29 -20.03 -11.94
C LYS A 3 -67.95 -21.16 -12.92
N PHE A 4 -67.74 -20.90 -14.22
CA PHE A 4 -66.54 -20.39 -14.91
C PHE A 4 -65.29 -21.29 -14.81
N PHE A 5 -65.00 -21.95 -15.94
CA PHE A 5 -63.73 -22.58 -16.32
C PHE A 5 -62.65 -21.51 -16.53
N TRP A 6 -61.39 -21.79 -16.14
CA TRP A 6 -60.21 -21.19 -16.77
C TRP A 6 -59.04 -22.19 -16.79
N LEU A 7 -58.48 -22.36 -17.99
CA LEU A 7 -57.26 -23.10 -18.32
C LEU A 7 -56.05 -22.45 -17.63
N GLY A 8 -55.19 -23.25 -17.00
CA GLY A 8 -53.91 -22.80 -16.47
C GLY A 8 -52.88 -22.58 -17.58
N ILE A 9 -52.41 -21.34 -17.74
CA ILE A 9 -51.17 -21.02 -18.45
C ILE A 9 -50.16 -20.62 -17.38
N ALA A 10 -49.13 -21.45 -17.19
CA ALA A 10 -47.98 -21.11 -16.36
C ALA A 10 -47.08 -20.15 -17.14
N VAL A 11 -46.98 -18.90 -16.67
CA VAL A 11 -46.01 -17.94 -17.18
C VAL A 11 -44.71 -18.11 -16.39
N PHE A 12 -43.71 -18.72 -17.03
CA PHE A 12 -42.35 -18.82 -16.49
C PHE A 12 -41.66 -17.48 -16.74
N LEU A 13 -41.58 -16.62 -15.70
CA LEU A 13 -40.80 -15.38 -15.77
C LEU A 13 -39.31 -15.74 -15.63
N LEU A 14 -38.56 -15.59 -16.72
CA LEU A 14 -37.11 -15.66 -16.72
C LEU A 14 -36.55 -14.50 -15.88
N PHE A 15 -35.95 -14.84 -14.74
CA PHE A 15 -35.11 -13.93 -13.96
C PHE A 15 -33.81 -13.70 -14.75
N VAL A 16 -33.78 -12.67 -15.60
CA VAL A 16 -32.51 -12.13 -16.08
C VAL A 16 -31.97 -11.23 -14.96
N PRO A 17 -30.82 -11.54 -14.35
CA PRO A 17 -30.24 -10.62 -13.38
C PRO A 17 -29.88 -9.33 -14.13
N ILE A 18 -30.54 -8.24 -13.76
CA ILE A 18 -30.16 -6.91 -14.20
C ILE A 18 -28.78 -6.65 -13.61
N VAL A 19 -27.74 -6.71 -14.44
CA VAL A 19 -26.44 -6.14 -14.10
C VAL A 19 -26.66 -4.64 -14.00
N ARG A 20 -26.86 -4.13 -12.79
CA ARG A 20 -26.87 -2.69 -12.54
C ARG A 20 -25.47 -2.18 -12.88
N SER A 21 -25.38 -1.14 -13.70
CA SER A 21 -24.13 -0.42 -13.89
C SER A 21 -23.59 -0.02 -12.52
N GLN A 22 -22.36 -0.43 -12.20
CA GLN A 22 -21.74 0.00 -10.95
C GLN A 22 -21.57 1.52 -11.00
N PRO A 23 -22.06 2.27 -10.01
CA PRO A 23 -21.79 3.69 -9.93
C PRO A 23 -20.27 3.88 -9.84
N SER A 24 -19.73 4.85 -10.57
CA SER A 24 -18.36 5.31 -10.35
C SER A 24 -18.28 5.88 -8.94
N TYR A 25 -17.62 5.19 -8.02
CA TYR A 25 -17.39 5.70 -6.68
C TYR A 25 -16.31 6.79 -6.74
N GLN A 26 -16.71 8.04 -6.51
CA GLN A 26 -15.81 9.15 -6.21
C GLN A 26 -15.52 9.07 -4.70
N MET A 27 -14.30 8.74 -4.29
CA MET A 27 -13.94 8.75 -2.87
C MET A 27 -13.43 10.15 -2.48
N GLY A 28 -14.34 11.12 -2.38
CA GLY A 28 -13.98 12.51 -2.08
C GLY A 28 -13.32 13.20 -3.28
N ASP A 29 -12.21 13.92 -3.05
CA ASP A 29 -11.40 14.55 -4.11
C ASP A 29 -10.68 13.52 -5.01
N PHE A 30 -10.71 12.24 -4.63
CA PHE A 30 -10.14 11.15 -5.39
C PHE A 30 -11.04 10.79 -6.59
N ASN A 31 -10.71 11.37 -7.74
CA ASN A 31 -11.36 11.10 -9.01
C ASN A 31 -10.74 9.87 -9.69
N ILE A 32 -11.26 8.67 -9.41
CA ILE A 32 -10.91 7.44 -10.14
C ILE A 32 -11.58 7.44 -11.53
N ARG A 33 -11.33 8.45 -12.36
CA ARG A 33 -11.79 8.43 -13.75
C ARG A 33 -10.63 8.03 -14.65
N ASP A 34 -10.87 6.94 -15.37
CA ASP A 34 -10.09 6.45 -16.51
C ASP A 34 -8.73 5.78 -16.24
N SER A 35 -8.42 5.39 -15.00
CA SER A 35 -7.36 4.41 -14.77
C SER A 35 -7.82 3.01 -15.17
N LEU A 36 -7.12 2.46 -16.18
CA LEU A 36 -7.30 1.14 -16.80
C LEU A 36 -7.81 0.09 -15.80
N PRO A 37 -8.86 -0.69 -16.13
CA PRO A 37 -9.58 -1.57 -15.20
C PRO A 37 -8.73 -2.65 -14.49
N ASN A 38 -7.45 -2.78 -14.82
CA ASN A 38 -6.53 -3.80 -14.32
C ASN A 38 -5.32 -3.28 -13.50
N GLU A 39 -5.17 -1.96 -13.29
CA GLU A 39 -4.06 -1.38 -12.50
C GLU A 39 -4.47 -0.96 -11.06
N LYS A 40 -5.72 -1.23 -10.67
CA LYS A 40 -6.32 -0.72 -9.43
C LYS A 40 -5.85 -1.47 -8.18
N LEU A 41 -5.26 -0.73 -7.24
CA LEU A 41 -5.03 -1.10 -5.84
C LEU A 41 -4.15 -2.36 -5.64
N LYS A 42 -2.92 -2.33 -6.14
CA LYS A 42 -1.92 -3.37 -5.81
C LYS A 42 -1.29 -3.18 -4.42
N HIS A 43 -1.43 -1.98 -3.84
CA HIS A 43 -0.70 -1.57 -2.64
C HIS A 43 -1.67 -1.00 -1.61
N PHE A 44 -2.21 -1.89 -0.78
CA PHE A 44 -3.02 -1.51 0.38
C PHE A 44 -2.70 -2.40 1.58
N THR A 45 -2.93 -1.88 2.77
CA THR A 45 -2.84 -2.64 4.01
C THR A 45 -3.96 -2.22 4.97
N ALA A 46 -4.42 -3.16 5.78
CA ALA A 46 -5.34 -2.84 6.87
C ALA A 46 -4.63 -1.98 7.91
N PHE A 47 -5.33 -0.98 8.44
CA PHE A 47 -4.80 -0.06 9.44
C PHE A 47 -5.89 0.27 10.45
N ASN A 48 -5.91 -0.45 11.58
CA ASN A 48 -7.02 -0.40 12.55
C ASN A 48 -8.37 -0.68 11.85
N ASP A 49 -9.38 0.17 12.06
CA ASP A 49 -10.69 0.11 11.38
C ASP A 49 -10.70 0.79 9.99
N GLN A 50 -9.53 1.17 9.48
CA GLN A 50 -9.32 1.82 8.21
C GLN A 50 -8.39 0.98 7.32
N PHE A 51 -8.11 1.48 6.12
CA PHE A 51 -7.05 0.95 5.28
C PHE A 51 -6.22 2.09 4.69
N ILE A 52 -4.93 1.82 4.55
CA ILE A 52 -3.97 2.71 3.90
C ILE A 52 -3.64 2.11 2.54
N PHE A 53 -3.59 2.96 1.52
CA PHE A 53 -3.36 2.54 0.14
C PHE A 53 -2.61 3.60 -0.65
N VAL A 54 -2.00 3.18 -1.77
CA VAL A 54 -1.25 4.06 -2.66
C VAL A 54 -1.88 4.02 -4.06
N PRO A 55 -2.90 4.85 -4.33
CA PRO A 55 -3.44 5.01 -5.67
C PRO A 55 -2.54 5.88 -6.54
N LEU A 56 -2.65 5.72 -7.86
CA LEU A 56 -2.18 6.71 -8.83
C LEU A 56 -3.27 7.74 -9.08
N ASP A 57 -2.97 9.02 -8.89
CA ASP A 57 -3.79 10.13 -9.35
C ASP A 57 -3.00 11.11 -10.24
N ASP A 58 -3.69 11.84 -11.10
CA ASP A 58 -3.07 12.73 -12.10
C ASP A 58 -2.42 13.99 -11.49
N LEU A 59 -2.76 14.34 -10.25
CA LEU A 59 -2.32 15.57 -9.58
C LEU A 59 -1.07 15.33 -8.73
N HIS A 60 -1.00 14.19 -8.04
CA HIS A 60 0.02 13.88 -7.05
C HIS A 60 0.86 12.65 -7.43
N GLY A 61 0.44 11.84 -8.40
CA GLY A 61 1.11 10.57 -8.68
C GLY A 61 0.70 9.47 -7.69
N TYR A 62 1.65 8.60 -7.31
CA TYR A 62 1.42 7.54 -6.32
C TYR A 62 1.67 8.06 -4.90
N GLU A 63 0.60 8.38 -4.16
CA GLU A 63 0.73 8.94 -2.81
C GLU A 63 0.00 8.13 -1.74
N LEU A 64 0.26 8.43 -0.46
CA LEU A 64 -0.30 7.67 0.65
C LEU A 64 -1.66 8.21 1.08
N TRP A 65 -2.70 7.39 0.95
CA TRP A 65 -4.08 7.72 1.31
C TRP A 65 -4.59 6.80 2.42
N ILE A 66 -5.52 7.31 3.23
CA ILE A 66 -6.25 6.55 4.23
C ILE A 66 -7.75 6.62 3.93
N SER A 67 -8.48 5.53 4.24
CA SER A 67 -9.93 5.47 4.08
C SER A 67 -10.59 4.59 5.14
N ASP A 68 -11.77 4.99 5.59
CA ASP A 68 -12.69 4.19 6.42
C ASP A 68 -13.75 3.45 5.57
N GLY A 69 -13.59 3.43 4.23
CA GLY A 69 -14.55 2.88 3.29
C GLY A 69 -15.66 3.85 2.86
N THR A 70 -15.66 5.09 3.36
CA THR A 70 -16.56 6.16 2.94
C THR A 70 -15.83 7.22 2.13
N SER A 71 -16.55 7.90 1.23
CA SER A 71 -15.98 9.02 0.47
C SER A 71 -15.51 10.16 1.36
N SER A 72 -16.19 10.41 2.48
CA SER A 72 -15.85 11.48 3.43
C SER A 72 -14.64 11.15 4.32
N GLY A 73 -14.41 9.87 4.62
CA GLY A 73 -13.26 9.42 5.40
C GLY A 73 -12.03 9.10 4.55
N THR A 74 -12.12 9.27 3.22
CA THR A 74 -11.00 9.05 2.31
C THR A 74 -10.23 10.35 2.08
N HIS A 75 -8.95 10.38 2.43
CA HIS A 75 -8.13 11.57 2.24
C HIS A 75 -6.64 11.22 2.12
N LEU A 76 -5.90 12.13 1.49
CA LEU A 76 -4.45 12.09 1.38
C LEU A 76 -3.84 12.28 2.77
N ILE A 77 -2.98 11.36 3.18
CA ILE A 77 -2.22 11.51 4.43
C ILE A 77 -1.10 12.51 4.21
N ARG A 78 -0.31 12.29 3.16
CA ARG A 78 0.83 13.13 2.80
C ARG A 78 1.25 12.90 1.34
N ASP A 79 1.54 14.00 0.66
CA ASP A 79 2.35 14.01 -0.56
C ASP A 79 3.82 13.91 -0.14
N THR A 80 4.39 12.72 -0.31
CA THR A 80 5.79 12.45 0.07
C THR A 80 6.76 12.79 -1.05
N TYR A 81 6.28 12.96 -2.29
CA TYR A 81 7.09 13.39 -3.42
C TYR A 81 6.25 14.17 -4.46
N PRO A 82 6.30 15.51 -4.43
CA PRO A 82 5.47 16.32 -5.33
C PRO A 82 5.82 16.11 -6.81
N GLY A 83 4.90 15.49 -7.56
CA GLY A 83 4.96 15.33 -9.00
C GLY A 83 4.53 13.95 -9.49
N ALA A 84 4.19 13.85 -10.78
CA ALA A 84 3.74 12.59 -11.39
C ALA A 84 4.92 11.62 -11.63
N ASP A 85 5.41 10.96 -10.57
CA ASP A 85 6.26 9.78 -10.72
C ASP A 85 5.39 8.52 -10.78
N CYS A 86 5.46 7.83 -11.93
CA CYS A 86 4.64 6.65 -12.22
C CYS A 86 5.36 5.32 -11.90
N ASN A 87 6.62 5.35 -11.48
CA ASN A 87 7.49 4.17 -11.52
C ASN A 87 7.99 3.71 -10.15
N LYS A 88 7.13 3.25 -9.23
CA LYS A 88 7.62 2.66 -7.95
C LYS A 88 6.88 1.45 -7.43
N LYS A 89 7.65 0.65 -6.68
CA LYS A 89 7.21 -0.44 -5.81
C LYS A 89 6.87 0.15 -4.45
N TYR A 90 5.58 0.35 -4.17
CA TYR A 90 5.14 0.62 -2.80
C TYR A 90 4.92 -0.72 -2.12
N ASN A 91 5.74 -1.06 -1.13
CA ASN A 91 5.42 -2.13 -0.20
C ASN A 91 4.94 -1.49 1.10
N LEU A 92 3.66 -1.68 1.45
CA LEU A 92 3.07 -1.22 2.69
C LEU A 92 3.13 -2.33 3.73
N THR A 93 3.92 -2.14 4.78
CA THR A 93 4.09 -3.12 5.86
C THR A 93 3.55 -2.55 7.17
N TYR A 94 2.47 -3.15 7.69
CA TYR A 94 1.94 -2.82 9.00
C TYR A 94 2.77 -3.50 10.10
N TYR A 95 3.17 -2.73 11.10
CA TYR A 95 3.87 -3.23 12.28
C TYR A 95 3.65 -2.30 13.49
N ASN A 96 3.17 -2.86 14.60
CA ASN A 96 2.98 -2.16 15.88
C ASN A 96 2.25 -0.80 15.78
N GLY A 97 1.13 -0.75 15.06
CA GLY A 97 0.33 0.47 14.93
C GLY A 97 0.86 1.50 13.94
N GLN A 98 1.91 1.15 13.18
CA GLN A 98 2.47 2.00 12.14
C GLN A 98 2.52 1.25 10.80
N VAL A 99 2.57 1.99 9.70
CA VAL A 99 2.82 1.45 8.36
C VAL A 99 4.15 1.98 7.85
N PHE A 100 5.05 1.05 7.52
CA PHE A 100 6.33 1.31 6.88
C PHE A 100 6.20 1.12 5.39
N PHE A 101 6.82 2.00 4.61
CA PHE A 101 6.76 1.94 3.16
C PHE A 101 7.97 2.53 2.48
N LEU A 102 8.25 2.05 1.27
CA LEU A 102 9.25 2.63 0.38
C LEU A 102 8.60 3.73 -0.45
N SER A 103 9.23 4.90 -0.47
CA SER A 103 8.85 6.03 -1.32
C SER A 103 9.94 6.32 -2.36
N VAL A 104 9.82 7.47 -3.01
CA VAL A 104 10.73 7.92 -4.05
C VAL A 104 12.16 8.03 -3.53
N GLY A 105 13.09 7.38 -4.24
CA GLY A 105 14.52 7.41 -3.89
C GLY A 105 14.92 6.29 -2.94
N GLU A 106 14.11 5.22 -2.83
CA GLU A 106 14.36 4.06 -1.95
C GLU A 106 14.42 4.45 -0.47
N GLN A 107 13.80 5.59 -0.15
CA GLN A 107 13.67 6.07 1.22
C GLN A 107 12.58 5.29 1.93
N VAL A 108 12.88 4.85 3.15
CA VAL A 108 11.89 4.27 4.06
C VAL A 108 11.14 5.40 4.74
N TRP A 109 9.83 5.31 4.74
CA TRP A 109 8.92 6.18 5.45
C TRP A 109 8.08 5.37 6.43
N VAL A 110 7.59 6.05 7.46
CA VAL A 110 6.66 5.49 8.44
C VAL A 110 5.48 6.43 8.62
N THR A 111 4.28 5.88 8.84
CA THR A 111 3.08 6.63 9.18
C THR A 111 2.30 5.96 10.31
N ASP A 112 1.63 6.77 11.13
CA ASP A 112 0.59 6.37 12.08
C ASP A 112 -0.83 6.65 11.56
N GLY A 113 -0.97 6.93 10.27
CA GLY A 113 -2.24 7.34 9.65
C GLY A 113 -2.47 8.85 9.65
N THR A 114 -1.60 9.65 10.27
CA THR A 114 -1.73 11.11 10.32
C THR A 114 -0.65 11.82 9.50
N THR A 115 -0.94 13.02 8.99
CA THR A 115 0.04 13.84 8.26
C THR A 115 1.27 14.17 9.12
N SER A 116 1.07 14.41 10.43
CA SER A 116 2.14 14.77 11.38
C SER A 116 3.02 13.57 11.76
N GLY A 117 2.43 12.38 11.88
CA GLY A 117 3.17 11.14 12.14
C GLY A 117 3.78 10.51 10.88
N THR A 118 3.48 11.04 9.69
CA THR A 118 4.08 10.59 8.43
C THR A 118 5.42 11.27 8.18
N ARG A 119 6.50 10.50 8.29
CA ARG A 119 7.89 11.00 8.24
C ARG A 119 8.85 9.97 7.66
N LEU A 120 10.03 10.45 7.28
CA LEU A 120 11.16 9.58 6.97
C LEU A 120 11.49 8.70 8.18
N PHE A 121 11.79 7.44 7.90
CA PHE A 121 12.36 6.48 8.84
C PHE A 121 13.81 6.25 8.43
N SER A 122 14.73 6.96 9.09
CA SER A 122 16.13 7.03 8.65
C SER A 122 17.09 6.72 9.80
N PRO A 123 17.19 5.44 10.23
CA PRO A 123 18.18 5.02 11.20
C PRO A 123 19.59 5.51 10.85
N ASP A 124 20.36 5.96 11.85
CA ASP A 124 21.77 6.33 11.66
C ASP A 124 22.58 5.21 11.00
N SER A 125 22.21 3.96 11.31
CA SER A 125 22.81 2.76 10.73
C SER A 125 22.57 2.64 9.23
N PHE A 126 21.45 3.14 8.70
CA PHE A 126 21.19 3.21 7.26
C PHE A 126 22.04 4.31 6.60
N LEU A 127 22.14 5.47 7.24
CA LEU A 127 22.89 6.61 6.72
C LEU A 127 24.40 6.32 6.64
N GLN A 128 24.97 5.74 7.69
CA GLN A 128 26.40 5.43 7.76
C GLN A 128 26.82 4.37 6.73
N ASN A 129 25.93 3.43 6.40
CA ASN A 129 26.22 2.31 5.51
C ASN A 129 25.62 2.48 4.11
N HIS A 130 25.06 3.66 3.79
CA HIS A 130 24.38 3.95 2.52
C HIS A 130 23.39 2.84 2.11
N VAL A 131 22.51 2.46 3.03
CA VAL A 131 21.64 1.30 2.87
C VAL A 131 20.50 1.61 1.90
N HIS A 132 20.44 0.84 0.81
CA HIS A 132 19.32 0.83 -0.13
C HIS A 132 18.34 -0.29 0.24
N VAL A 133 17.19 0.06 0.81
CA VAL A 133 16.18 -0.92 1.22
C VAL A 133 15.39 -1.39 0.00
N SER A 134 15.47 -2.68 -0.28
CA SER A 134 14.79 -3.35 -1.39
C SER A 134 13.40 -3.84 -1.02
N ASP A 135 13.19 -4.25 0.23
CA ASP A 135 11.91 -4.78 0.69
C ASP A 135 11.72 -4.63 2.20
N ILE A 136 10.46 -4.52 2.63
CA ILE A 136 10.04 -4.39 4.03
C ILE A 136 9.06 -5.51 4.32
N PHE A 137 9.25 -6.25 5.41
CA PHE A 137 8.31 -7.31 5.75
C PHE A 137 8.32 -7.64 7.23
N VAL A 138 7.23 -8.25 7.70
CA VAL A 138 7.13 -8.77 9.07
C VAL A 138 7.21 -10.29 9.03
N SER A 139 8.05 -10.85 9.89
CA SER A 139 8.12 -12.30 10.12
C SER A 139 8.33 -12.57 11.59
N GLN A 140 7.60 -13.54 12.14
CA GLN A 140 7.69 -13.91 13.57
C GLN A 140 7.56 -12.69 14.51
N ASN A 141 6.62 -11.78 14.19
CA ASN A 141 6.36 -10.56 14.94
C ASN A 141 7.58 -9.61 15.06
N LYS A 142 8.45 -9.61 14.06
CA LYS A 142 9.60 -8.71 13.95
C LYS A 142 9.57 -8.01 12.60
N LEU A 143 9.95 -6.74 12.58
CA LEU A 143 10.07 -5.96 11.36
C LEU A 143 11.46 -6.17 10.75
N PHE A 144 11.49 -6.44 9.46
CA PHE A 144 12.72 -6.60 8.70
C PHE A 144 12.77 -5.65 7.52
N PHE A 145 13.97 -5.14 7.27
CA PHE A 145 14.32 -4.43 6.05
C PHE A 145 15.39 -5.24 5.32
N SER A 146 15.15 -5.59 4.06
CA SER A 146 16.17 -6.20 3.22
C SER A 146 16.88 -5.14 2.40
N SER A 147 18.20 -5.28 2.27
CA SER A 147 19.05 -4.44 1.43
C SER A 147 20.07 -5.30 0.70
N GLU A 148 20.82 -4.68 -0.20
CA GLU A 148 21.95 -5.31 -0.90
C GLU A 148 23.04 -5.78 0.07
N SER A 149 23.22 -5.05 1.17
CA SER A 149 24.20 -5.33 2.23
C SER A 149 23.74 -6.38 3.25
N GLY A 150 22.44 -6.71 3.31
CA GLY A 150 21.95 -7.68 4.26
C GLY A 150 20.49 -7.53 4.68
N LEU A 151 20.16 -8.27 5.74
CA LEU A 151 18.87 -8.20 6.39
C LEU A 151 19.01 -7.44 7.71
N TRP A 152 18.17 -6.44 7.91
CA TRP A 152 18.13 -5.58 9.09
C TRP A 152 16.92 -5.93 9.92
N LEU A 153 17.09 -6.02 11.24
CA LEU A 153 16.03 -6.24 12.22
C LEU A 153 15.68 -4.92 12.89
N SER A 154 14.39 -4.66 13.07
CA SER A 154 13.89 -3.48 13.76
C SER A 154 12.77 -3.83 14.73
N ASP A 155 12.69 -3.07 15.82
CA ASP A 155 11.55 -3.03 16.72
C ASP A 155 10.51 -1.95 16.35
N GLY A 156 10.69 -1.30 15.18
CA GLY A 156 9.86 -0.20 14.70
C GLY A 156 10.40 1.19 15.04
N THR A 157 11.55 1.28 15.72
CA THR A 157 12.25 2.53 16.03
C THR A 157 13.55 2.66 15.25
N GLU A 158 14.02 3.88 15.04
CA GLU A 158 15.27 4.12 14.31
C GLU A 158 16.47 3.61 15.12
N GLU A 159 16.47 3.82 16.43
CA GLU A 159 17.49 3.38 17.36
C GLU A 159 17.53 1.85 17.50
N GLY A 160 16.38 1.18 17.44
CA GLY A 160 16.24 -0.27 17.50
C GLY A 160 16.49 -0.99 16.16
N THR A 161 16.93 -0.28 15.12
CA THR A 161 17.19 -0.85 13.79
C THR A 161 18.66 -1.23 13.59
N ILE A 162 18.93 -2.53 13.54
CA ILE A 162 20.28 -3.10 13.50
C ILE A 162 20.46 -4.07 12.32
N LEU A 163 21.69 -4.22 11.84
CA LEU A 163 22.03 -5.27 10.89
C LEU A 163 21.91 -6.63 11.59
N PHE A 164 21.05 -7.50 11.07
CA PHE A 164 20.82 -8.83 11.62
C PHE A 164 21.66 -9.90 10.92
N ILE A 165 21.69 -9.85 9.58
CA ILE A 165 22.50 -10.74 8.75
C ILE A 165 23.19 -9.88 7.69
N GLU A 166 24.51 -9.93 7.64
CA GLU A 166 25.28 -9.31 6.56
C GLU A 166 25.39 -10.26 5.36
N VAL A 167 25.20 -9.73 4.15
CA VAL A 167 25.58 -10.41 2.92
C VAL A 167 26.94 -9.88 2.51
N MET A 168 28.01 -10.58 2.89
CA MET A 168 29.34 -10.25 2.38
C MET A 168 29.36 -10.50 0.87
N LEU A 169 29.46 -9.44 0.07
CA LEU A 169 29.95 -9.56 -1.29
C LEU A 169 31.39 -10.08 -1.19
N GLN A 170 31.60 -11.33 -1.59
CA GLN A 170 32.94 -11.89 -1.78
C GLN A 170 33.63 -11.11 -2.91
N ILE A 171 34.25 -9.98 -2.58
CA ILE A 171 35.36 -9.42 -3.34
C ILE A 171 36.57 -9.47 -2.43
N GLN A 172 37.04 -10.70 -2.18
CA GLN A 172 38.45 -10.91 -1.88
C GLN A 172 39.19 -10.71 -3.22
N VAL A 173 39.50 -9.46 -3.60
CA VAL A 173 40.67 -9.27 -4.47
C VAL A 173 41.88 -9.53 -3.59
N ILE A 174 42.25 -10.81 -3.53
CA ILE A 174 43.56 -11.21 -3.02
C ILE A 174 44.56 -10.71 -4.07
N TRP A 175 45.11 -9.52 -3.87
CA TRP A 175 46.38 -9.19 -4.51
C TRP A 175 47.47 -10.00 -3.83
N ASN A 176 47.74 -11.21 -4.33
CA ASN A 176 48.97 -11.94 -4.06
C ASN A 176 49.65 -12.23 -5.40
N CYS A 177 50.57 -11.34 -5.78
CA CYS A 177 51.88 -11.57 -6.43
C CYS A 177 52.48 -10.20 -6.79
#